data_AF-A0A1F8UIG6-F1
#
_entry.id   AF-A0A1F8UIG6-F1
#
_cell.length_a   1.000
_cell.length_b   1.000
_cell.length_c   1.000
_cell.angle_alpha   90.00
_cell.angle_beta   90.00
_cell.angle_gamma   90.00
#
_symmetry.space_group_name_H-M   'P 1'
#
loop_
_entity.id
_entity.type
_entity.pdbx_description
1 polymer ?
#
loop_
_entity_poly.entity_id
_entity_poly.type
_entity_poly.pdbx_seq_one_letter_code
_entity_poly.pdbx_strand_id
1 'polypeptide(L)'
;MMYEIKLSKEAIKYYKKQTDKIKRLINKALEDIKRSPYQGTNIKKMQGNQTDTYRYRVGDIRILYTTNQRRVLVYVLAIGNRGDIYK
;
A
#
# COMPACT_ATOMS: atom_id res chain seq x y z
N MET A 1 4.08 18.00 -1.98
CA MET A 1 3.30 17.42 -3.10
C MET A 1 2.77 16.07 -2.66
N MET A 2 1.49 15.78 -2.87
CA MET A 2 0.86 14.51 -2.46
C MET A 2 0.55 13.66 -3.68
N TYR A 3 0.74 12.35 -3.56
CA TYR A 3 0.37 11.39 -4.60
C TYR A 3 -1.15 11.17 -4.64
N GLU A 4 -1.70 10.86 -5.81
CA GLU A 4 -3.02 10.25 -5.89
C GLU A 4 -2.90 8.77 -5.52
N ILE A 5 -3.87 8.19 -4.82
CA ILE A 5 -3.91 6.75 -4.54
C ILE A 5 -5.05 6.10 -5.31
N LYS A 6 -4.72 5.06 -6.08
CA LYS A 6 -5.70 4.16 -6.70
C LYS A 6 -5.53 2.76 -6.14
N LEU A 7 -6.65 2.15 -5.75
CA LEU A 7 -6.68 0.80 -5.21
C LEU A 7 -7.09 -0.20 -6.29
N SER A 8 -6.41 -1.34 -6.35
CA SER A 8 -6.85 -2.49 -7.13
C SER A 8 -8.21 -3.02 -6.63
N LYS A 9 -8.89 -3.81 -7.45
CA LYS A 9 -10.13 -4.49 -7.05
C LYS A 9 -9.94 -5.37 -5.82
N GLU A 10 -8.80 -6.04 -5.71
CA GLU A 10 -8.44 -6.90 -4.59
C GLU A 10 -8.19 -6.11 -3.31
N ALA A 11 -7.45 -5.01 -3.41
CA ALA A 11 -7.24 -4.08 -2.29
C ALA A 11 -8.57 -3.52 -1.77
N ILE A 12 -9.49 -3.12 -2.66
CA ILE A 12 -10.83 -2.67 -2.30
C ILE A 12 -11.61 -3.80 -1.59
N LYS A 13 -11.58 -5.02 -2.13
CA LYS A 13 -12.27 -6.18 -1.57
C LYS A 13 -11.77 -6.50 -0.15
N TYR A 14 -10.45 -6.47 0.07
CA TYR A 14 -9.89 -6.64 1.40
C TYR A 14 -10.35 -5.52 2.33
N TYR A 15 -10.16 -4.25 1.95
CA TYR A 15 -10.51 -3.07 2.76
C TYR A 15 -11.98 -3.09 3.21
N LYS A 16 -12.92 -3.37 2.29
CA LYS A 16 -14.35 -3.36 2.58
C LYS A 16 -14.77 -4.36 3.66
N LYS A 17 -14.11 -5.54 3.70
CA LYS A 17 -14.38 -6.61 4.67
C LYS A 17 -13.86 -6.34 6.07
N GLN A 18 -13.04 -5.30 6.26
CA GLN A 18 -12.38 -5.05 7.53
C GLN A 18 -13.28 -4.31 8.53
N THR A 19 -12.96 -4.49 9.82
CA THR A 19 -13.54 -3.70 10.91
C THR A 19 -13.05 -2.26 10.86
N ASP A 20 -13.75 -1.34 11.51
CA ASP A 20 -13.39 0.08 11.53
C ASP A 20 -12.01 0.33 12.13
N LYS A 21 -11.60 -0.47 13.12
CA LYS A 21 -10.26 -0.41 13.70
C LYS A 21 -9.19 -0.67 12.64
N ILE A 22 -9.37 -1.70 11.82
CA ILE A 22 -8.44 -2.07 10.77
C ILE A 22 -8.49 -1.06 9.61
N LYS A 23 -9.68 -0.58 9.23
CA LYS A 23 -9.83 0.48 8.22
C LYS A 23 -9.09 1.76 8.62
N ARG A 24 -9.14 2.16 9.90
CA ARG A 24 -8.37 3.31 10.41
C ARG A 24 -6.86 3.11 10.26
N LEU A 25 -6.34 1.91 10.53
CA LEU A 25 -4.93 1.60 10.34
C LEU A 25 -4.53 1.67 8.85
N ILE A 26 -5.36 1.12 7.96
CA ILE A 26 -5.15 1.18 6.51
C ILE A 26 -5.17 2.63 6.04
N ASN A 27 -6.16 3.43 6.45
CA ASN A 27 -6.27 4.83 6.03
C ASN A 27 -5.06 5.66 6.49
N LYS A 28 -4.58 5.45 7.71
CA LYS A 28 -3.35 6.09 8.19
C LYS A 28 -2.14 5.71 7.32
N ALA A 29 -2.00 4.44 6.98
CA ALA A 29 -0.93 3.98 6.10
C ALA A 29 -1.04 4.59 4.68
N LEU A 30 -2.25 4.69 4.13
CA LEU A 30 -2.49 5.33 2.83
C LEU A 30 -2.12 6.82 2.88
N GLU A 31 -2.48 7.56 3.93
CA GLU A 31 -2.08 8.96 4.09
C GLU A 31 -0.56 9.15 4.19
N ASP A 32 0.13 8.23 4.88
CA ASP A 32 1.60 8.26 4.93
C ASP A 32 2.22 8.02 3.55
N ILE A 33 1.74 7.01 2.83
CA ILE A 33 2.18 6.69 1.46
C ILE A 33 1.90 7.86 0.51
N LYS A 34 0.75 8.53 0.68
CA LYS A 34 0.36 9.70 -0.11
C LYS A 34 1.36 10.84 0.01
N ARG A 35 1.91 11.04 1.20
CA ARG A 35 2.91 12.09 1.50
C ARG A 35 4.32 11.68 1.08
N SER A 36 4.72 10.43 1.36
CA SER A 36 6.06 9.92 1.09
C SER A 36 5.99 8.45 0.69
N PRO A 37 5.84 8.14 -0.61
CA PRO A 37 5.68 6.75 -1.05
C PRO A 37 7.00 5.98 -1.08
N TYR A 38 8.15 6.65 -0.93
CA TYR A 38 9.47 6.04 -1.05
C TYR A 38 10.17 5.82 0.29
N GLN A 39 9.86 6.66 1.28
CA GLN A 39 10.61 6.73 2.53
C GLN A 39 9.67 6.72 3.73
N GLY A 40 10.00 5.89 4.71
CA GLY A 40 9.31 5.80 5.98
C GLY A 40 9.71 4.53 6.72
N THR A 41 9.60 4.54 8.05
CA THR A 41 9.94 3.38 8.91
C THR A 41 9.16 2.11 8.57
N ASN A 42 7.95 2.28 8.04
CA ASN A 42 7.07 1.19 7.65
C ASN A 42 7.21 0.76 6.17
N ILE A 43 7.96 1.53 5.37
CA ILE A 43 8.09 1.33 3.93
C ILE A 43 9.38 0.57 3.62
N LYS A 44 9.27 -0.47 2.79
CA LYS A 44 10.43 -1.19 2.25
C LYS A 44 10.26 -1.39 0.74
N LYS A 45 11.28 -1.01 -0.03
CA LYS A 45 11.37 -1.39 -1.45
C LYS A 45 11.58 -2.90 -1.56
N MET A 46 10.77 -3.57 -2.37
CA MET A 46 10.91 -4.99 -2.62
C MET A 46 11.94 -5.24 -3.73
N GLN A 47 12.68 -6.34 -3.61
CA GLN A 47 13.62 -6.78 -4.64
C GLN A 47 12.85 -7.54 -5.73
N GLY A 48 13.10 -7.18 -6.99
CA GLY A 48 12.48 -7.79 -8.16
C GLY A 48 12.91 -7.08 -9.44
N ASN A 49 12.90 -7.79 -10.57
CA ASN A 49 13.68 -7.40 -11.75
C ASN A 49 12.98 -6.43 -12.72
N GLN A 50 11.72 -6.04 -12.50
CA GLN A 50 10.94 -5.32 -13.53
C GLN A 50 10.12 -4.12 -13.05
N THR A 51 9.61 -4.11 -11.81
CA THR A 51 8.76 -3.00 -11.33
C THR A 51 9.12 -2.60 -9.91
N ASP A 52 9.42 -1.31 -9.74
CA ASP A 52 9.62 -0.66 -8.44
C ASP A 52 8.38 -0.81 -7.56
N THR A 53 8.39 -1.87 -6.75
CA THR A 53 7.30 -2.23 -5.84
C THR A 53 7.73 -1.96 -4.42
N TYR A 54 6.82 -1.38 -3.65
CA TYR A 54 7.03 -1.00 -2.26
C TYR A 54 6.01 -1.72 -1.38
N ARG A 55 6.42 -1.96 -0.14
CA ARG A 55 5.58 -2.54 0.90
C ARG A 55 5.51 -1.60 2.09
N TYR A 56 4.32 -1.15 2.45
CA TYR A 56 4.05 -0.52 3.75
C TYR A 56 3.57 -1.59 4.74
N ARG A 57 4.10 -1.60 5.96
CA ARG A 57 3.67 -2.52 7.04
C ARG A 57 3.04 -1.75 8.21
N VAL A 58 1.85 -2.17 8.65
CA VAL A 58 1.22 -1.69 9.89
C VAL A 58 0.69 -2.89 10.69
N GLY A 59 1.40 -3.25 11.76
CA GLY A 59 1.15 -4.51 12.48
C GLY A 59 1.34 -5.73 11.57
N ASP A 60 0.27 -6.50 11.39
CA ASP A 60 0.22 -7.68 10.51
C ASP A 60 -0.24 -7.37 9.08
N ILE A 61 -0.79 -6.17 8.87
CA ILE A 61 -1.28 -5.70 7.58
C ILE A 61 -0.11 -5.21 6.75
N ARG A 62 -0.15 -5.55 5.47
CA ARG A 62 0.78 -5.10 4.44
C ARG A 62 -0.01 -4.45 3.31
N ILE A 63 0.57 -3.40 2.74
CA ILE A 63 0.07 -2.73 1.55
C ILE A 63 1.18 -2.81 0.51
N LEU A 64 0.93 -3.49 -0.60
CA LEU A 64 1.82 -3.51 -1.76
C LEU A 64 1.38 -2.46 -2.75
N TYR A 65 2.32 -1.66 -3.23
CA TYR A 65 2.03 -0.62 -4.20
C TYR A 65 3.21 -0.33 -5.12
N THR A 66 2.91 0.26 -6.27
CA THR A 66 3.89 0.83 -7.20
C THR A 66 3.66 2.33 -7.31
N THR A 67 4.67 3.04 -7.80
CA THR A 67 4.61 4.49 -7.97
C THR A 67 4.85 4.87 -9.42
N ASN A 68 4.07 5.80 -9.95
CA ASN A 68 4.34 6.47 -11.22
C ASN A 68 4.65 7.94 -10.93
N GLN A 69 5.95 8.27 -10.97
CA GLN A 69 6.43 9.64 -10.69
C GLN A 69 5.90 10.66 -11.70
N ARG A 70 5.81 10.28 -12.98
CA ARG A 70 5.33 11.19 -14.05
C ARG A 70 3.87 11.60 -13.84
N ARG A 71 3.06 10.70 -13.27
CA ARG A 71 1.63 10.93 -13.01
C ARG A 71 1.32 11.29 -11.56
N VAL A 72 2.33 11.37 -10.69
CA VAL A 72 2.17 11.59 -9.24
C VAL A 72 1.13 10.62 -8.65
N LEU A 73 1.22 9.35 -9.06
CA LEU A 73 0.24 8.30 -8.75
C LEU A 73 0.89 7.16 -7.98
N VAL A 74 0.22 6.71 -6.93
CA VAL A 74 0.47 5.44 -6.25
C VAL A 74 -0.64 4.47 -6.62
N TYR A 75 -0.27 3.29 -7.11
CA TYR A 75 -1.20 2.21 -7.41
C TYR A 75 -1.02 1.08 -6.40
N VAL A 76 -2.01 0.89 -5.53
CA VAL A 76 -2.01 -0.17 -4.53
C VAL A 76 -2.46 -1.47 -5.19
N LEU A 77 -1.52 -2.40 -5.27
CA LEU A 77 -1.69 -3.73 -5.84
C LEU A 77 -2.54 -4.61 -4.95
N ALA A 78 -2.25 -4.65 -3.64
CA ALA A 78 -2.92 -5.51 -2.68
C ALA A 78 -2.83 -4.95 -1.25
N ILE A 79 -3.84 -5.27 -0.44
CA ILE A 79 -3.85 -5.05 1.01
C ILE A 79 -4.21 -6.40 1.65
N GLY A 80 -3.46 -6.81 2.66
CA GLY A 80 -3.64 -8.14 3.23
C GLY A 80 -2.76 -8.44 4.45
N ASN A 81 -2.96 -9.60 5.06
CA ASN A 81 -2.07 -10.09 6.12
C ASN A 81 -0.82 -10.74 5.53
N ARG A 82 0.16 -11.10 6.38
CA ARG A 82 1.47 -11.64 5.97
C ARG A 82 1.40 -12.75 4.91
N GLY A 83 0.48 -13.68 5.04
CA GLY A 83 0.35 -14.86 4.16
C GLY A 83 -0.58 -14.67 2.97
N ASP A 84 -1.42 -13.64 2.98
CA ASP A 84 -2.45 -13.44 1.94
C ASP A 84 -1.93 -12.70 0.72
N ILE A 85 -0.82 -11.97 0.86
CA ILE A 85 -0.31 -11.07 -0.19
C ILE A 85 0.63 -11.76 -1.19
N TYR A 86 1.16 -12.94 -0.84
CA TYR A 86 2.12 -13.67 -1.66
C TYR A 86 1.51 -14.90 -2.35
N LYS A 87 0.17 -15.02 -2.35
CA LYS A 87 -0.55 -16.10 -3.04
C LYS A 87 -1.09 -15.63 -4.38
#